data_AF-A0A6N3FAY4-F1
#
_entry.id   AF-A0A6N3FAY4-F1
#
_cell.length_a   1.000
_cell.length_b   1.000
_cell.length_c   1.000
_cell.angle_alpha   90.00
_cell.angle_beta   90.00
_cell.angle_gamma   90.00
#
_symmetry.space_group_name_H-M   'P 1'
#
loop_
_entity.id
_entity.type
_entity.pdbx_description
1 polymer ?
#
loop_
_entity_poly.entity_id
_entity_poly.type
_entity_poly.pdbx_seq_one_letter_code
_entity_poly.pdbx_strand_id
1 'polypeptide(L)'
;MTERDPGLQPERTQLAWNRTAFSAAIVGCLCLRGWIYQQNAGYGAAFLLVLIATAAVVAQRKRAVAIPLVLTGVCLAVHFLRLM
;
A
#
# COMPACT_ATOMS: atom_id res chain seq x y z
N MET A 1 -14.74 20.01 38.40
CA MET A 1 -15.33 19.58 37.12
C MET A 1 -14.17 19.18 36.23
N THR A 2 -13.94 17.89 36.08
CA THR A 2 -12.81 17.35 35.31
C THR A 2 -13.06 17.56 33.82
N GLU A 3 -12.18 18.29 33.18
CA GLU A 3 -12.20 18.59 31.75
C GLU A 3 -12.27 17.27 30.97
N ARG A 4 -13.35 17.09 30.21
CA ARG A 4 -13.66 15.83 29.51
C ARG A 4 -12.70 15.74 28.33
N ASP A 5 -11.83 14.74 28.34
CA ASP A 5 -10.84 14.48 27.27
C ASP A 5 -11.54 14.51 25.90
N PRO A 6 -11.23 15.49 25.04
CA PRO A 6 -11.80 15.59 23.71
C PRO A 6 -11.27 14.43 22.89
N GLY A 7 -12.05 13.35 22.82
CA GLY A 7 -11.68 12.03 22.30
C GLY A 7 -10.49 11.99 21.33
N LEU A 8 -9.41 11.34 21.78
CA LEU A 8 -8.14 11.10 21.07
C LEU A 8 -8.22 10.22 19.80
N GLN A 9 -9.41 10.09 19.23
CA GLN A 9 -9.72 9.24 18.09
C GLN A 9 -9.01 9.63 16.78
N PRO A 10 -8.76 10.92 16.48
CA PRO A 10 -8.00 11.31 15.29
C PRO A 10 -6.56 10.80 15.34
N GLU A 11 -5.90 10.98 16.48
CA GLU A 11 -4.51 10.60 16.70
C GLU A 11 -4.33 9.08 16.69
N ARG A 12 -5.25 8.33 17.33
CA ARG A 12 -5.32 6.86 17.25
C ARG A 12 -5.46 6.36 15.82
N THR A 13 -6.27 7.05 15.02
CA THR A 13 -6.48 6.71 13.60
C THR A 13 -5.22 7.00 12.78
N GLN A 14 -4.56 8.13 12.99
CA GLN A 14 -3.30 8.46 12.29
C GLN A 14 -2.19 7.46 12.59
N LEU A 15 -2.06 7.02 13.85
CA LEU A 15 -1.07 6.01 14.24
C LEU A 15 -1.34 4.66 13.56
N ALA A 16 -2.62 4.27 13.44
CA ALA A 16 -3.00 3.07 12.68
C ALA A 16 -2.65 3.20 11.19
N TRP A 17 -2.89 4.36 10.58
CA TRP A 17 -2.53 4.61 9.16
C TRP A 17 -1.02 4.59 8.92
N ASN A 18 -0.21 5.10 9.86
CA ASN A 18 1.25 5.00 9.78
C ASN A 18 1.74 3.54 9.77
N ARG A 19 1.11 2.66 10.56
CA ARG A 19 1.41 1.22 10.55
C ARG A 19 1.02 0.54 9.24
N THR A 20 -0.11 0.94 8.66
CA THR A 20 -0.54 0.46 7.32
C THR A 20 0.43 0.92 6.23
N ALA A 21 0.88 2.17 6.27
CA ALA A 21 1.87 2.69 5.31
C ALA A 21 3.19 1.92 5.38
N PHE A 22 3.66 1.59 6.58
CA PHE A 22 4.89 0.83 6.76
C PHE A 22 4.77 -0.59 6.20
N SER A 23 3.63 -1.24 6.42
CA SER A 23 3.35 -2.57 5.87
C SER A 23 3.27 -2.54 4.34
N ALA A 24 2.64 -1.51 3.76
CA ALA A 24 2.57 -1.32 2.32
C ALA A 24 3.94 -1.05 1.70
N ALA A 25 4.81 -0.29 2.37
CA ALA A 25 6.18 -0.07 1.92
C ALA A 25 6.99 -1.38 1.84
N ILE A 26 6.83 -2.28 2.82
CA ILE A 26 7.47 -3.61 2.81
C ILE A 26 6.99 -4.43 1.61
N VAL A 27 5.70 -4.43 1.31
CA VAL A 27 5.15 -5.11 0.12
C VAL A 27 5.73 -4.52 -1.17
N GLY A 28 5.92 -3.20 -1.23
CA GLY A 28 6.57 -2.52 -2.35
C GLY A 28 8.01 -3.01 -2.53
N CYS A 29 8.79 -3.08 -1.45
CA CYS A 29 10.14 -3.63 -1.49
C CYS A 29 10.19 -5.08 -1.98
N LEU A 30 9.21 -5.91 -1.61
CA LEU A 30 9.12 -7.30 -2.11
C LEU A 30 8.81 -7.35 -3.61
N CYS A 31 7.93 -6.47 -4.11
CA CYS A 31 7.65 -6.37 -5.55
C CYS A 31 8.88 -5.89 -6.32
N LEU A 32 9.60 -4.89 -5.80
CA LEU A 32 10.85 -4.40 -6.39
C LEU A 32 11.90 -5.51 -6.45
N ARG A 33 12.05 -6.27 -5.35
CA ARG A 33 12.94 -7.43 -5.30
C ARG A 33 12.57 -8.45 -6.38
N GLY A 34 11.29 -8.81 -6.50
CA GLY A 34 10.79 -9.72 -7.54
C GLY A 34 11.12 -9.24 -8.96
N TRP A 35 11.00 -7.95 -9.21
CA TRP A 35 11.36 -7.35 -10.50
C TRP A 35 12.86 -7.43 -10.79
N ILE A 36 13.72 -7.13 -9.83
CA ILE A 36 15.18 -7.20 -10.00
C ILE A 36 15.62 -8.62 -10.38
N TYR A 37 15.11 -9.64 -9.68
CA TYR A 37 15.52 -11.03 -9.90
C TYR A 37 14.91 -11.67 -11.16
N GLN A 38 13.64 -11.41 -11.45
CA GLN A 38 12.95 -12.05 -12.59
C GLN A 38 12.96 -11.20 -13.87
N GLN A 39 13.39 -9.93 -13.80
CA GLN A 39 13.32 -8.94 -14.89
C GLN A 39 11.93 -8.85 -15.55
N ASN A 40 10.88 -9.26 -14.83
CA ASN A 40 9.54 -9.35 -15.38
C ASN A 40 8.78 -8.04 -15.20
N ALA A 41 8.19 -7.54 -16.28
CA ALA A 41 7.40 -6.31 -16.30
C ALA A 41 6.22 -6.34 -15.31
N GLY A 42 5.67 -7.53 -15.00
CA GLY A 42 4.57 -7.69 -14.03
C GLY A 42 4.94 -7.22 -12.62
N TYR A 43 6.13 -7.58 -12.13
CA TYR A 43 6.61 -7.13 -10.81
C TYR A 43 6.93 -5.64 -10.78
N GLY A 44 7.41 -5.07 -11.89
CA GLY A 44 7.65 -3.63 -12.02
C GLY A 44 6.35 -2.81 -11.95
N ALA A 45 5.29 -3.27 -12.63
CA ALA A 45 3.97 -2.66 -12.53
C ALA A 45 3.37 -2.77 -11.12
N ALA A 46 3.47 -3.95 -10.49
CA ALA A 46 3.04 -4.14 -9.11
C ALA A 46 3.79 -3.22 -8.13
N PHE A 47 5.10 -3.05 -8.30
CA PHE A 47 5.90 -2.12 -7.49
C PHE A 47 5.40 -0.68 -7.59
N LEU A 48 5.18 -0.17 -8.81
CA LEU A 48 4.68 1.19 -9.02
C LEU A 48 3.31 1.41 -8.36
N LEU A 49 2.41 0.44 -8.48
CA LEU A 49 1.08 0.52 -7.90
C LEU A 49 1.11 0.51 -6.36
N VAL A 50 1.98 -0.30 -5.75
CA VAL A 50 2.19 -0.29 -4.29
C VAL A 50 2.84 1.01 -3.82
N LEU A 51 3.75 1.58 -4.60
CA LEU A 51 4.36 2.89 -4.33
C LEU A 51 3.30 4.00 -4.29
N ILE A 52 2.41 4.03 -5.28
CA ILE A 52 1.30 4.98 -5.36
C ILE A 52 0.32 4.79 -4.19
N ALA A 53 0.00 3.53 -3.85
CA ALA A 53 -0.86 3.22 -2.70
C ALA A 53 -0.23 3.69 -1.37
N THR A 54 1.06 3.44 -1.17
CA THR A 54 1.81 3.87 0.02
C THR A 54 1.86 5.39 0.12
N ALA A 55 2.16 6.09 -0.98
CA ALA A 55 2.14 7.55 -1.03
C ALA A 55 0.75 8.13 -0.74
N ALA A 56 -0.32 7.50 -1.24
CA ALA A 56 -1.70 7.91 -0.97
C ALA A 56 -2.09 7.73 0.51
N VAL A 57 -1.61 6.66 1.18
CA VAL A 57 -1.80 6.45 2.62
C VAL A 57 -1.07 7.51 3.43
N VAL A 58 0.21 7.79 3.12
CA VAL A 58 1.02 8.83 3.80
C VAL A 58 0.42 10.22 3.60
N ALA A 59 -0.06 10.53 2.40
CA ALA A 59 -0.73 11.79 2.08
C ALA A 59 -2.15 11.92 2.68
N GLN A 60 -2.59 10.95 3.50
CA GLN A 60 -3.94 10.88 4.10
C GLN A 60 -5.07 10.91 3.06
N ARG A 61 -4.78 10.64 1.78
CA ARG A 61 -5.75 10.62 0.68
C ARG A 61 -6.47 9.29 0.64
N LYS A 62 -7.19 8.96 1.72
CA LYS A 62 -7.84 7.67 1.99
C LYS A 62 -8.71 7.15 0.84
N ARG A 63 -9.37 8.05 0.10
CA ARG A 63 -10.20 7.71 -1.08
C ARG A 63 -9.41 7.22 -2.29
N ALA A 64 -8.14 7.62 -2.42
CA ALA A 64 -7.29 7.28 -3.55
C ALA A 64 -6.51 5.97 -3.36
N VAL A 65 -6.60 5.31 -2.19
CA VAL A 65 -5.82 4.11 -1.85
C VAL A 65 -6.45 2.84 -2.44
N ALA A 66 -7.78 2.77 -2.56
CA ALA A 66 -8.48 1.56 -2.98
C ALA A 66 -8.15 1.15 -4.42
N ILE A 67 -8.07 2.11 -5.33
CA ILE A 67 -7.82 1.89 -6.76
C ILE A 67 -6.42 1.27 -7.03
N PRO A 68 -5.30 1.84 -6.54
CA PRO A 68 -3.98 1.26 -6.77
C PRO A 68 -3.78 -0.08 -6.06
N LEU A 69 -4.42 -0.29 -4.89
CA LEU A 69 -4.36 -1.58 -4.18
C LEU A 69 -5.03 -2.70 -5.00
N VAL A 70 -6.21 -2.44 -5.54
CA VAL A 70 -6.94 -3.41 -6.40
C VAL A 70 -6.16 -3.68 -7.68
N LEU A 71 -5.63 -2.65 -8.33
CA LEU A 71 -4.81 -2.80 -9.53
C LEU A 71 -3.55 -3.62 -9.27
N THR A 72 -2.92 -3.49 -8.10
CA THR A 72 -1.74 -4.29 -7.73
C THR A 72 -2.10 -5.77 -7.68
N GLY A 73 -3.22 -6.11 -7.01
CA GLY A 73 -3.71 -7.48 -6.91
C GLY A 73 -4.07 -8.08 -8.26
N VAL A 74 -4.72 -7.30 -9.13
CA VAL A 74 -5.07 -7.73 -10.50
C VAL A 74 -3.81 -7.97 -11.33
N CYS A 75 -2.81 -7.10 -11.24
CA CYS A 75 -1.57 -7.23 -12.01
C CYS A 75 -0.77 -8.48 -11.59
N LEU A 76 -0.70 -8.76 -10.28
CA LEU A 76 -0.08 -9.98 -9.75
C LEU A 76 -0.87 -11.24 -10.14
N ALA A 77 -2.20 -11.20 -10.10
CA ALA A 77 -3.04 -12.33 -10.49
C ALA A 77 -2.93 -12.66 -11.99
N VAL A 78 -2.91 -11.65 -12.86
CA VAL A 78 -2.68 -11.82 -14.31
C VAL A 78 -1.28 -12.36 -14.58
N HIS A 79 -0.28 -11.91 -13.83
CA HIS A 79 1.08 -12.44 -13.94
C HIS A 79 1.15 -13.92 -13.54
N PHE A 80 0.52 -14.29 -12.43
CA PHE A 80 0.45 -15.67 -11.96
C PHE A 80 -0.28 -16.58 -12.95
N LEU A 81 -1.39 -16.10 -13.54
CA LEU A 81 -2.16 -16.84 -14.54
C LEU A 81 -1.41 -17.02 -15.87
N ARG A 82 -0.46 -16.13 -16.20
CA ARG A 82 0.40 -16.27 -17.39
C ARG A 82 1.58 -17.24 -17.20
N LEU A 83 1.90 -17.59 -15.96
CA LEU A 83 3.00 -18.51 -15.61
C LEU A 83 2.53 -19.97 -15.48
N MET A 84 1.23 -20.19 -15.32
CA MET A 84 0.57 -21.50 -15.31
C MET A 84 0.24 -21.95 -16.73
#